data_AF-A0A5T3XZR0-F1
#
_entry.id   AF-A0A5T3XZR0-F1
#
_cell.length_a   1.000
_cell.length_b   1.000
_cell.length_c   1.000
_cell.angle_alpha   90.00
_cell.angle_beta   90.00
_cell.angle_gamma   90.00
#
_symmetry.space_group_name_H-M   'P 1'
#
loop_
_entity.id
_entity.type
_entity.pdbx_description
1 polymer ?
#
loop_
_entity_poly.entity_id
_entity_poly.type
_entity_poly.pdbx_seq_one_letter_code
_entity_poly.pdbx_strand_id
1 'polypeptide(L)' 'LLSVSRKSFLRALTGRGPGDVGAATLAAELAAAAGGADFIRTHEPRPLRDGLAVLAALKETARIR' A
#
# COMPACT_ATOMS: atom_id res chain seq x y z
N LEU A 1 -3.55 1.15 13.92
CA LEU A 1 -2.97 -0.01 13.21
C LEU A 1 -3.97 -0.56 12.19
N LEU A 2 -3.60 -0.62 10.92
CA LEU A 2 -4.38 -1.21 9.83
C LEU A 2 -3.65 -2.43 9.24
N SER A 3 -4.40 -3.45 8.85
CA SER A 3 -3.84 -4.63 8.19
C SER A 3 -4.77 -5.08 7.08
N VAL A 4 -4.33 -4.86 5.84
CA VAL A 4 -5.07 -5.20 4.61
C VAL A 4 -4.33 -6.22 3.75
N SER A 5 -3.07 -6.50 4.08
CA SER A 5 -2.18 -7.36 3.31
C SER A 5 -2.75 -8.73 3.01
N ARG A 6 -2.86 -9.05 1.71
CA ARG A 6 -3.35 -10.33 1.16
C ARG A 6 -4.78 -10.72 1.57
N LYS A 7 -5.60 -9.78 2.07
CA LYS A 7 -6.99 -10.08 2.47
C LYS A 7 -7.87 -10.43 1.27
N SER A 8 -8.88 -11.28 1.50
CA SER A 8 -9.77 -11.82 0.47
C SER A 8 -10.53 -10.76 -0.32
N PHE A 9 -10.88 -9.62 0.29
CA PHE A 9 -11.58 -8.54 -0.40
C PHE A 9 -10.75 -7.93 -1.54
N LEU A 10 -9.43 -7.86 -1.40
CA LEU A 10 -8.54 -7.36 -2.46
C LEU A 10 -8.53 -8.30 -3.67
N ARG A 11 -8.62 -9.61 -3.41
CA ARG A 11 -8.72 -10.63 -4.46
C ARG A 11 -10.06 -10.56 -5.18
N ALA A 12 -11.16 -10.40 -4.42
CA ALA A 12 -12.49 -10.23 -4.98
C ALA A 12 -12.56 -8.96 -5.86
N LEU A 13 -11.98 -7.86 -5.41
CA LEU A 13 -11.95 -6.59 -6.16
C LEU A 13 -11.13 -6.65 -7.44
N THR A 14 -10.04 -7.42 -7.46
CA THR A 14 -9.09 -7.45 -8.59
C THR A 14 -9.20 -8.69 -9.48
N GLY A 15 -10.03 -9.68 -9.11
CA GLY A 15 -10.13 -10.96 -9.82
C GLY A 15 -8.84 -11.80 -9.76
N ARG A 16 -7.97 -11.57 -8.77
CA ARG A 16 -6.64 -12.21 -8.69
C ARG A 16 -6.57 -13.39 -7.71
N GLY A 17 -5.68 -14.33 -8.03
CA GLY A 17 -5.33 -15.45 -7.15
C GLY A 17 -4.55 -14.99 -5.91
N PRO A 18 -4.38 -15.86 -4.89
CA PRO A 18 -3.62 -15.53 -3.68
C PRO A 18 -2.16 -15.12 -3.93
N GLY A 19 -1.52 -15.67 -4.98
CA GLY A 19 -0.15 -15.32 -5.37
C GLY A 19 -0.01 -13.96 -6.06
N ASP A 20 -1.10 -13.45 -6.64
CA ASP A 20 -1.07 -12.27 -7.53
C ASP A 20 -1.70 -11.02 -6.88
N VAL A 21 -1.95 -11.05 -5.57
CA VAL A 21 -2.60 -9.95 -4.82
C VAL A 21 -1.61 -8.87 -4.35
N GLY A 22 -0.32 -8.98 -4.70
CA GLY A 22 0.74 -8.08 -4.24
C GLY A 22 0.50 -6.61 -4.60
N ALA A 23 0.17 -6.33 -5.86
CA ALA A 23 -0.12 -4.97 -6.31
C ALA A 23 -1.38 -4.38 -5.63
N ALA A 24 -2.42 -5.19 -5.48
CA ALA A 24 -3.66 -4.78 -4.80
C ALA A 24 -3.40 -4.49 -3.31
N THR A 25 -2.54 -5.29 -2.67
CA THR A 25 -2.09 -5.08 -1.29
C THR A 25 -1.36 -3.75 -1.17
N LEU A 26 -0.35 -3.51 -2.01
CA LEU A 26 0.42 -2.27 -1.97
C LEU A 26 -0.47 -1.05 -2.17
N ALA A 27 -1.38 -1.08 -3.15
CA ALA A 27 -2.32 0.02 -3.38
C ALA A 27 -3.17 0.35 -2.14
N ALA A 28 -3.72 -0.67 -1.48
CA ALA A 28 -4.52 -0.48 -0.27
C ALA A 28 -3.68 0.02 0.93
N GLU A 29 -2.44 -0.42 1.07
CA GLU A 29 -1.54 0.04 2.12
C GLU A 29 -1.10 1.50 1.91
N LEU A 30 -0.80 1.90 0.67
CA LEU A 30 -0.50 3.30 0.35
C LEU A 30 -1.73 4.20 0.57
N ALA A 31 -2.93 3.73 0.26
CA ALA A 31 -4.17 4.44 0.57
C ALA A 31 -4.37 4.60 2.09
N ALA A 32 -4.09 3.55 2.88
CA ALA A 32 -4.13 3.62 4.33
C ALA A 32 -3.12 4.65 4.88
N ALA A 33 -1.89 4.65 4.37
CA ALA A 33 -0.87 5.62 4.75
C ALA A 33 -1.30 7.06 4.40
N ALA A 34 -1.87 7.28 3.21
CA ALA A 34 -2.40 8.58 2.81
C ALA A 34 -3.58 9.03 3.68
N GLY A 35 -4.39 8.08 4.17
CA GLY A 35 -5.49 8.31 5.10
C GLY A 35 -5.08 8.50 6.57
N GLY A 36 -3.78 8.57 6.87
CA GLY A 36 -3.29 8.85 8.23
C GLY A 36 -3.09 7.62 9.12
N ALA A 37 -2.93 6.43 8.55
CA ALA A 37 -2.60 5.24 9.33
C ALA A 37 -1.20 5.34 9.96
N ASP A 38 -1.12 5.31 11.30
CA ASP A 38 0.17 5.32 12.01
C ASP A 38 0.95 4.02 11.87
N PHE A 39 0.24 2.89 11.76
CA PHE A 39 0.84 1.56 11.66
C PHE A 39 0.14 0.73 10.59
N ILE A 40 0.94 0.06 9.76
CA ILE A 40 0.48 -0.88 8.73
C ILE A 40 1.17 -2.23 8.94
N ARG A 41 0.38 -3.29 9.12
CA ARG A 41 0.88 -4.68 9.15
C ARG A 41 0.81 -5.30 7.77
N THR A 42 1.97 -5.65 7.22
CA THR A 42 2.13 -6.24 5.89
C THR A 42 2.92 -7.55 5.90
N HIS A 43 2.67 -8.41 4.92
CA HIS A 43 3.50 -9.59 4.62
C HIS A 43 4.70 -9.24 3.72
N GLU A 44 4.63 -8.10 3.02
CA GLU A 44 5.62 -7.68 2.01
C GLU A 44 6.21 -6.31 2.39
N PRO A 45 7.11 -6.25 3.40
CA PRO A 45 7.63 -4.98 3.91
C PRO A 45 8.47 -4.20 2.89
N ARG A 46 9.14 -4.91 1.97
CA ARG A 46 9.99 -4.30 0.94
C ARG A 46 9.16 -3.44 -0.04
N PRO A 47 8.15 -3.98 -0.75
CA PRO A 47 7.27 -3.17 -1.60
C PRO A 47 6.61 -1.99 -0.89
N LEU A 48 6.13 -2.17 0.34
CA LEU A 48 5.50 -1.10 1.09
C LEU A 48 6.48 0.05 1.38
N ARG A 49 7.67 -0.27 1.88
CA ARG A 49 8.72 0.72 2.14
C ARG A 49 9.09 1.50 0.89
N ASP A 50 9.30 0.81 -0.23
CA ASP A 50 9.71 1.44 -1.48
C ASP A 50 8.59 2.34 -2.03
N GLY A 51 7.33 1.90 -1.97
CA GLY A 51 6.17 2.72 -2.35
C GLY A 51 6.00 3.97 -1.48
N LEU A 52 6.20 3.86 -0.16
CA LEU A 52 6.16 5.01 0.75
C LEU A 52 7.28 6.02 0.45
N ALA A 53 8.49 5.54 0.13
CA ALA A 53 9.61 6.40 -0.25
C ALA A 53 9.32 7.19 -1.52
N VAL A 54 8.74 6.54 -2.54
CA VAL A 54 8.30 7.21 -3.78
C VAL A 54 7.23 8.27 -3.48
N LEU A 55 6.21 7.94 -2.69
CA LEU A 55 5.17 8.91 -2.33
C LEU A 55 5.73 10.11 -1.55
N ALA A 56 6.69 9.90 -0.67
CA ALA A 56 7.36 10.99 0.05
C ALA A 56 8.09 11.94 -0.91
N ALA A 57 8.85 11.39 -1.86
CA ALA A 57 9.56 12.18 -2.87
C ALA A 57 8.60 12.99 -3.77
N LEU A 58 7.46 12.40 -4.14
CA LEU A 58 6.43 13.09 -4.92
C LEU A 58 5.78 14.24 -4.14
N LYS A 59 5.48 14.03 -2.85
CA LYS A 59 4.92 15.08 -1.98
C LYS A 59 5.90 16.25 -1.82
N GLU A 60 7.19 15.98 -1.66
CA GLU A 60 8.19 17.03 -1.57
C GLU A 60 8.28 17.85 -2.86
N THR A 61 8.31 17.17 -4.01
CA THR A 61 8.32 17.83 -5.33
C THR A 61 7.09 18.72 -5.52
N ALA A 62 5.92 18.29 -5.06
CA ALA A 62 4.68 19.04 -5.17
C ALA A 62 4.61 20.29 -4.27
N ARG A 63 5.42 20.39 -3.21
CA ARG A 63 5.48 21.57 -2.32
C ARG A 63 6.37 22.69 -2.86
N ILE A 64 7.32 22.34 -3.72
CA ILE A 64 8.31 23.27 -4.30
C ILE A 64 7.74 23.96 -5.56
N ARG A 65 6.65 23.42 -6.12
CA ARG A 65 5.90 24.01 -7.24
C ARG A 65 4.75 24.87 -6.73
#